data_AF-A0A4R5AHA3-F1
#
_entry.id   AF-A0A4R5AHA3-F1
#
_cell.length_a   1.000
_cell.length_b   1.000
_cell.length_c   1.000
_cell.angle_alpha   90.00
_cell.angle_beta   90.00
_cell.angle_gamma   90.00
#
_symmetry.space_group_name_H-M   'P 1'
#
loop_
_entity.id
_entity.type
_entity.pdbx_description
1 polymer ?
#
loop_
_entity_poly.entity_id
_entity_poly.type
_entity_poly.pdbx_seq_one_letter_code
_entity_poly.pdbx_strand_id
1 'polypeptide(L)'
;MATTPAADRRDVIARSAFLSDDVGEIIAWHDTEGPAIDIRLAPAESGQRADVSVTPSEVRTLARQLTEIADTAQRAGWTPAVLADARERYLPGLSDEQIIARLDALTARLGGLVLGFRGKVDWRAGRILVAETGNELLGRAATAVDAAEQYLAGYQQAVDQLTTVKAELDHVRRFFEHESELDR
;
A
#
# COMPACT_ATOMS: atom_id res chain seq x y z
N MET A 1 36.47 -50.92 21.93
CA MET A 1 35.87 -49.60 22.25
C MET A 1 35.66 -48.88 20.93
N ALA A 2 34.41 -48.79 20.47
CA ALA A 2 34.07 -47.98 19.30
C ALA A 2 33.91 -46.54 19.76
N THR A 3 34.80 -45.66 19.31
CA THR A 3 34.65 -44.22 19.45
C THR A 3 33.42 -43.79 18.64
N THR A 4 32.34 -43.49 19.35
CA THR A 4 31.19 -42.78 18.80
C THR A 4 31.70 -41.44 18.25
N PRO A 5 31.43 -41.06 16.98
CA PRO A 5 31.77 -39.73 16.50
C PRO A 5 31.10 -38.72 17.43
N ALA A 6 31.87 -37.75 17.91
CA ALA A 6 31.34 -36.65 18.69
C ALA A 6 30.15 -36.06 17.94
N ALA A 7 28.98 -36.05 18.58
CA ALA A 7 27.79 -35.44 18.00
C ALA A 7 28.17 -34.01 17.59
N ASP A 8 28.05 -33.71 16.28
CA ASP A 8 28.19 -32.35 15.76
C ASP A 8 27.39 -31.44 16.68
N ARG A 9 28.11 -30.52 17.34
CA ARG A 9 27.51 -29.56 18.25
C ARG A 9 26.79 -28.53 17.38
N ARG A 10 25.58 -28.89 16.95
CA ARG A 10 24.68 -28.02 16.20
C ARG A 10 24.07 -27.03 17.17
N ASP A 11 24.56 -25.80 17.14
CA ASP A 11 23.99 -24.74 17.96
C ASP A 11 22.72 -24.22 17.27
N VAL A 12 21.56 -24.51 17.86
CA VAL A 12 20.28 -24.02 17.34
C VAL A 12 20.20 -22.51 17.54
N ILE A 13 20.04 -21.77 16.45
CA ILE A 13 19.92 -20.31 16.43
C ILE A 13 18.46 -19.91 16.67
N ALA A 14 17.54 -20.53 15.94
CA ALA A 14 16.10 -20.22 16.02
C ALA A 14 15.25 -21.44 15.63
N ARG A 15 14.04 -21.49 16.17
CA ARG A 15 13.03 -22.50 15.81
C ARG A 15 11.66 -21.84 15.69
N SER A 16 10.90 -22.26 14.68
CA SER A 16 9.51 -21.84 14.47
C SER A 16 8.68 -23.00 13.92
N ALA A 17 7.37 -22.95 14.13
CA ALA A 17 6.43 -23.83 13.43
C ALA A 17 6.45 -23.57 11.92
N PHE A 18 6.23 -24.61 11.11
CA PHE A 18 5.93 -24.49 9.68
C PHE A 18 4.42 -24.48 9.49
N LEU A 19 3.82 -23.30 9.31
CA LEU A 19 2.36 -23.04 9.32
C LEU A 19 1.67 -23.31 10.67
N SER A 20 1.85 -24.49 11.26
CA SER A 20 1.46 -24.87 12.62
C SER A 20 2.32 -26.02 13.14
N ASP A 21 2.31 -26.25 14.46
CA ASP A 21 3.10 -27.32 15.09
C ASP A 21 2.68 -28.73 14.63
N ASP A 22 1.43 -28.89 14.17
CA ASP A 22 0.89 -30.16 13.65
C ASP A 22 1.34 -30.47 12.21
N VAL A 23 1.95 -29.50 11.52
CA VAL A 23 2.41 -29.66 10.13
C VAL A 23 3.92 -29.88 10.07
N GLY A 24 4.69 -29.12 10.85
CA GLY A 24 6.14 -29.23 10.83
C GLY A 24 6.87 -28.11 11.56
N GLU A 25 8.19 -28.11 11.46
CA GLU A 25 9.07 -27.12 12.07
C GLU A 25 10.12 -26.59 11.09
N ILE A 26 10.57 -25.37 11.33
CA ILE A 26 11.70 -24.73 10.68
C ILE A 26 12.76 -24.48 11.76
N ILE A 27 13.97 -24.97 11.55
CA ILE A 27 15.08 -24.84 12.49
C ILE A 27 16.25 -24.18 11.78
N ALA A 28 16.70 -23.03 12.30
CA ALA A 28 17.97 -22.45 11.92
C ALA A 28 19.04 -22.88 12.93
N TRP A 29 20.17 -23.35 12.44
CA TRP A 29 21.28 -23.83 13.25
C TRP A 29 22.62 -23.45 12.63
N HIS A 30 23.67 -23.49 13.44
CA HIS A 30 25.04 -23.30 13.00
C HIS A 30 25.82 -24.61 13.18
N ASP A 31 26.59 -24.99 12.18
CA ASP A 31 27.53 -26.11 12.25
C ASP A 31 28.94 -25.73 11.78
N THR A 32 29.76 -26.73 11.49
CA THR A 32 31.13 -26.52 11.01
C THR A 32 31.21 -25.94 9.60
N GLU A 33 30.16 -26.08 8.78
CA GLU A 33 30.08 -25.58 7.41
C GLU A 33 29.39 -24.21 7.33
N GLY A 34 28.58 -23.85 8.33
CA GLY A 34 28.03 -22.51 8.52
C GLY A 34 26.57 -22.51 8.99
N PRO A 35 25.82 -21.42 8.76
CA PRO A 35 24.41 -21.37 9.08
C PRO A 35 23.58 -22.17 8.06
N ALA A 36 22.77 -23.10 8.56
CA ALA A 36 21.85 -23.92 7.78
C ALA A 36 20.43 -23.81 8.33
N ILE A 37 19.44 -24.07 7.47
CA ILE A 37 18.02 -24.08 7.82
C ILE A 37 17.46 -25.44 7.42
N ASP A 38 16.91 -26.17 8.40
CA ASP A 38 16.17 -27.41 8.18
C ASP A 38 14.67 -27.10 8.22
N ILE A 39 13.95 -27.50 7.18
CA ILE A 39 12.48 -27.53 7.13
C ILE A 39 12.07 -28.99 7.25
N ARG A 40 11.35 -29.32 8.34
CA ARG A 40 10.87 -30.66 8.62
C ARG A 40 9.37 -30.67 8.56
N LEU A 41 8.82 -31.40 7.60
CA LEU A 41 7.39 -31.56 7.40
C LEU A 41 7.00 -32.97 7.86
N ALA A 42 6.10 -33.03 8.84
CA ALA A 42 5.54 -34.28 9.31
C ALA A 42 4.07 -34.04 9.73
N PRO A 43 3.17 -33.80 8.76
CA PRO A 43 1.78 -33.50 9.07
C PRO A 43 1.15 -34.63 9.89
N ALA A 44 0.48 -34.27 10.98
CA ALA A 44 -0.22 -35.21 11.84
C ALA A 44 -1.13 -36.14 11.00
N GLU A 45 -1.15 -37.42 11.36
CA GLU A 45 -2.02 -38.44 10.74
C GLU A 45 -1.75 -38.79 9.26
N SER A 46 -0.83 -38.08 8.58
CA SER A 46 -0.52 -38.35 7.17
C SER A 46 0.43 -39.54 6.96
N GLY A 47 1.26 -39.86 7.96
CA GLY A 47 2.37 -40.81 7.82
C GLY A 47 3.50 -40.35 6.89
N GLN A 48 3.38 -39.15 6.30
CA GLN A 48 4.35 -38.58 5.37
C GLN A 48 5.41 -37.78 6.13
N ARG A 49 6.64 -37.83 5.64
CA ARG A 49 7.76 -37.02 6.15
C ARG A 49 8.59 -36.49 5.00
N ALA A 50 8.96 -35.22 5.09
CA ALA A 50 9.90 -34.60 4.18
C ALA A 50 10.83 -33.68 4.98
N ASP A 51 12.13 -33.88 4.82
CA ASP A 51 13.16 -33.05 5.42
C ASP A 51 13.94 -32.36 4.30
N VAL A 52 14.07 -31.05 4.40
CA VAL A 52 14.80 -30.22 3.43
C VAL A 52 15.80 -29.37 4.20
N SER A 53 17.08 -29.55 3.92
CA SER A 53 18.14 -28.65 4.41
C SER A 53 18.53 -27.68 3.31
N VAL A 54 18.54 -26.40 3.66
CA VAL A 54 18.77 -25.29 2.73
C VAL A 54 19.63 -24.22 3.39
N THR A 55 20.41 -23.53 2.57
CA THR A 55 21.16 -22.34 3.00
C THR A 55 20.24 -21.13 3.16
N PRO A 56 20.64 -20.10 3.92
CA PRO A 56 19.90 -18.85 4.02
C PRO A 56 19.63 -18.16 2.66
N SER A 57 20.55 -18.29 1.69
CA SER A 57 20.37 -17.76 0.33
C SER A 57 19.29 -18.51 -0.46
N GLU A 58 19.24 -19.83 -0.35
CA GLU A 58 18.22 -20.66 -1.00
C GLU A 58 16.85 -20.42 -0.38
N VAL A 59 16.77 -20.29 0.94
CA VAL A 59 15.50 -19.94 1.64
C VAL A 59 14.96 -18.59 1.16
N ARG A 60 15.82 -17.58 0.98
CA ARG A 60 15.39 -16.29 0.42
C ARG A 60 14.87 -16.42 -1.01
N THR A 61 15.48 -17.28 -1.81
CA THR A 61 15.03 -17.56 -3.18
C THR A 61 13.68 -18.28 -3.18
N LEU A 62 13.53 -19.30 -2.34
CA LEU A 62 12.28 -20.03 -2.16
C LEU A 62 11.16 -19.10 -1.67
N ALA A 63 11.43 -18.26 -0.69
CA ALA A 63 10.46 -17.28 -0.17
C ALA A 63 9.96 -16.34 -1.28
N ARG A 64 10.86 -15.87 -2.16
CA ARG A 64 10.47 -15.07 -3.32
C ARG A 64 9.57 -15.86 -4.29
N GLN A 65 9.93 -17.10 -4.62
CA GLN A 65 9.12 -17.95 -5.51
C GLN A 65 7.72 -18.21 -4.94
N LEU A 66 7.63 -18.50 -3.64
CA LEU A 66 6.34 -18.70 -2.96
C LEU A 66 5.49 -17.43 -2.97
N THR A 67 6.12 -16.26 -2.80
CA THR A 67 5.44 -14.96 -2.90
C THR A 67 4.89 -14.75 -4.32
N GLU A 68 5.71 -14.97 -5.35
CA GLU A 68 5.28 -14.83 -6.76
C GLU A 68 4.12 -15.76 -7.13
N ILE A 69 4.13 -17.00 -6.63
CA ILE A 69 3.03 -17.96 -6.81
C ILE A 69 1.77 -17.50 -6.08
N ALA A 70 1.91 -17.05 -4.82
CA ALA A 70 0.79 -16.54 -4.03
C ALA A 70 0.13 -15.34 -4.71
N ASP A 71 0.92 -14.38 -5.19
CA ASP A 71 0.43 -13.21 -5.94
C ASP A 71 -0.33 -13.61 -7.20
N THR A 72 0.20 -14.60 -7.95
CA THR A 72 -0.46 -15.13 -9.15
C THR A 72 -1.79 -15.81 -8.82
N ALA A 73 -1.81 -16.66 -7.79
CA ALA A 73 -3.01 -17.35 -7.35
C ALA A 73 -4.08 -16.38 -6.85
N GLN A 74 -3.66 -15.35 -6.10
CA GLN A 74 -4.53 -14.27 -5.65
C GLN A 74 -5.13 -13.51 -6.83
N ARG A 75 -4.32 -13.13 -7.82
CA ARG A 75 -4.81 -12.45 -9.03
C ARG A 75 -5.79 -13.28 -9.83
N ALA A 76 -5.60 -14.60 -9.88
CA ALA A 76 -6.59 -15.49 -10.48
C ALA A 76 -7.94 -15.47 -9.75
N GLY A 77 -7.96 -15.06 -8.47
CA GLY A 77 -9.16 -14.83 -7.69
C GLY A 77 -9.95 -13.58 -8.09
N TRP A 78 -9.37 -12.63 -8.84
CA TRP A 78 -10.03 -11.42 -9.34
C TRP A 78 -10.92 -11.71 -10.55
N THR A 79 -11.94 -12.53 -10.33
CA THR A 79 -12.90 -12.88 -11.38
C THR A 79 -13.76 -11.67 -11.79
N PRO A 80 -14.34 -11.66 -13.01
CA PRO A 80 -15.26 -10.60 -13.42
C PRO A 80 -16.43 -10.37 -12.45
N ALA A 81 -16.90 -11.44 -11.78
CA ALA A 81 -17.94 -11.34 -10.77
C ALA A 81 -17.46 -10.59 -9.50
N VAL A 82 -16.22 -10.83 -9.07
CA VAL A 82 -15.60 -10.07 -7.96
C VAL A 82 -15.46 -8.60 -8.32
N LEU A 83 -14.97 -8.31 -9.53
CA LEU A 83 -14.75 -6.94 -9.99
C LEU A 83 -16.08 -6.18 -10.13
N ALA A 84 -17.13 -6.84 -10.62
CA ALA A 84 -18.48 -6.28 -10.67
C ALA A 84 -19.03 -5.96 -9.28
N ASP A 85 -18.94 -6.90 -8.32
CA ASP A 85 -19.37 -6.70 -6.93
C ASP A 85 -18.59 -5.56 -6.26
N ALA A 86 -17.26 -5.52 -6.46
CA ALA A 86 -16.40 -4.48 -5.93
C ALA A 86 -16.77 -3.09 -6.49
N ARG A 87 -17.01 -2.99 -7.79
CA ARG A 87 -17.46 -1.76 -8.44
C ARG A 87 -18.79 -1.28 -7.92
N GLU A 88 -19.77 -2.18 -7.81
CA GLU A 88 -21.12 -1.82 -7.38
C GLU A 88 -21.13 -1.33 -5.92
N ARG A 89 -20.36 -1.97 -5.04
CA ARG A 89 -20.49 -1.78 -3.59
C ARG A 89 -19.47 -0.86 -2.97
N TYR A 90 -18.24 -0.84 -3.49
CA TYR A 90 -17.11 -0.24 -2.77
C TYR A 90 -16.37 0.80 -3.62
N LEU A 91 -16.27 0.58 -4.92
CA LEU A 91 -15.43 1.37 -5.83
C LEU A 91 -16.21 1.83 -7.07
N PRO A 92 -17.30 2.59 -6.90
CA PRO A 92 -18.10 3.05 -8.04
C PRO A 92 -17.29 3.97 -8.94
N GLY A 93 -17.44 3.78 -10.26
CA GLY A 93 -16.76 4.60 -11.28
C GLY A 93 -15.32 4.22 -11.59
N LEU A 94 -14.74 3.21 -10.91
CA LEU A 94 -13.40 2.71 -11.24
C LEU A 94 -13.43 1.64 -12.35
N SER A 95 -12.38 1.66 -13.19
CA SER A 95 -12.14 0.61 -14.19
C SER A 95 -11.72 -0.70 -13.52
N ASP A 96 -11.82 -1.82 -14.24
CA ASP A 96 -11.37 -3.12 -13.72
C ASP A 96 -9.89 -3.09 -13.31
N GLU A 97 -9.03 -2.45 -14.12
CA GLU A 97 -7.59 -2.30 -13.83
C GLU A 97 -7.34 -1.52 -12.54
N GLN A 98 -8.09 -0.44 -12.31
CA GLN A 98 -7.99 0.36 -11.08
C GLN A 98 -8.48 -0.44 -9.87
N ILE A 99 -9.56 -1.20 -10.01
CA ILE A 99 -10.09 -2.06 -8.96
C ILE A 99 -9.06 -3.16 -8.61
N ILE A 100 -8.49 -3.82 -9.61
CA ILE A 100 -7.45 -4.85 -9.43
C ILE A 100 -6.25 -4.26 -8.67
N ALA A 101 -5.75 -3.09 -9.09
CA ALA A 101 -4.62 -2.45 -8.42
C ALA A 101 -4.91 -2.15 -6.94
N ARG A 102 -6.14 -1.72 -6.61
CA ARG A 102 -6.57 -1.48 -5.22
C ARG A 102 -6.69 -2.77 -4.41
N LEU A 103 -7.24 -3.82 -5.02
CA LEU A 103 -7.35 -5.13 -4.38
C LEU A 103 -5.97 -5.74 -4.14
N ASP A 104 -5.05 -5.65 -5.09
CA ASP A 104 -3.65 -6.08 -4.94
C ASP A 104 -2.96 -5.34 -3.79
N ALA A 105 -3.05 -4.00 -3.77
CA ALA A 105 -2.45 -3.18 -2.71
C ALA A 105 -3.04 -3.51 -1.33
N LEU A 106 -4.37 -3.68 -1.25
CA LEU A 106 -5.04 -4.05 0.00
C LEU A 106 -4.60 -5.45 0.45
N THR A 107 -4.43 -6.38 -0.48
CA THR A 107 -4.08 -7.75 -0.13
C THR A 107 -2.64 -7.88 0.34
N ALA A 108 -1.71 -7.17 -0.30
CA ALA A 108 -0.34 -7.03 0.18
C ALA A 108 -0.29 -6.45 1.60
N ARG A 109 -1.17 -5.47 1.90
CA ARG A 109 -1.24 -4.85 3.23
C ARG A 109 -1.87 -5.74 4.30
N LEU A 110 -2.85 -6.56 3.94
CA LEU A 110 -3.59 -7.42 4.87
C LEU A 110 -3.07 -8.87 4.93
N GLY A 111 -2.12 -9.25 4.07
CA GLY A 111 -1.56 -10.59 4.02
C GLY A 111 -2.51 -11.66 3.48
N GLY A 112 -3.31 -11.36 2.44
CA GLY A 112 -4.14 -12.37 1.75
C GLY A 112 -5.65 -12.34 2.03
N LEU A 113 -6.12 -11.56 3.00
CA LEU A 113 -7.49 -11.65 3.54
C LEU A 113 -8.55 -10.76 2.83
N VAL A 114 -8.44 -10.55 1.52
CA VAL A 114 -9.35 -9.63 0.80
C VAL A 114 -10.62 -10.32 0.28
N LEU A 115 -10.54 -11.61 -0.03
CA LEU A 115 -11.71 -12.41 -0.42
C LEU A 115 -12.38 -13.02 0.81
N GLY A 116 -13.69 -12.82 0.94
CA GLY A 116 -14.57 -13.47 1.89
C GLY A 116 -15.29 -14.69 1.29
N PHE A 117 -16.39 -15.08 1.91
CA PHE A 117 -17.16 -16.27 1.52
C PHE A 117 -17.71 -16.18 0.09
N ARG A 118 -17.60 -17.29 -0.67
CA ARG A 118 -18.06 -17.45 -2.07
C ARG A 118 -17.39 -16.53 -3.09
N GLY A 119 -16.13 -16.13 -2.86
CA GLY A 119 -15.39 -15.32 -3.82
C GLY A 119 -16.01 -13.93 -3.98
N LYS A 120 -16.41 -13.32 -2.86
CA LYS A 120 -16.78 -11.91 -2.79
C LYS A 120 -15.72 -11.15 -2.01
N VAL A 121 -15.62 -9.85 -2.20
CA VAL A 121 -14.76 -9.03 -1.33
C VAL A 121 -15.30 -9.13 0.11
N ASP A 122 -14.41 -9.40 1.07
CA ASP A 122 -14.79 -9.40 2.48
C ASP A 122 -15.34 -8.03 2.88
N TRP A 123 -16.38 -8.00 3.71
CA TRP A 123 -17.06 -6.74 4.04
C TRP A 123 -16.12 -5.74 4.73
N ARG A 124 -15.18 -6.21 5.56
CA ARG A 124 -14.20 -5.35 6.24
C ARG A 124 -13.19 -4.82 5.25
N ALA A 125 -12.71 -5.66 4.34
CA ALA A 125 -11.87 -5.25 3.22
C ALA A 125 -12.57 -4.18 2.35
N GLY A 126 -13.85 -4.39 2.02
CA GLY A 126 -14.67 -3.45 1.26
C GLY A 126 -14.81 -2.08 1.95
N ARG A 127 -15.04 -2.04 3.27
CA ARG A 127 -15.08 -0.75 4.00
C ARG A 127 -13.76 0.00 3.96
N ILE A 128 -12.65 -0.73 4.00
CA ILE A 128 -11.32 -0.13 3.93
C ILE A 128 -11.11 0.52 2.55
N LEU A 129 -11.51 -0.16 1.47
CA LEU A 129 -11.46 0.39 0.11
C LEU A 129 -12.28 1.70 -0.02
N VAL A 130 -13.49 1.72 0.56
CA VAL A 130 -14.34 2.93 0.56
C VAL A 130 -13.67 4.06 1.33
N ALA A 131 -13.11 3.79 2.51
CA ALA A 131 -12.45 4.80 3.32
C ALA A 131 -11.21 5.38 2.62
N GLU A 132 -10.40 4.55 1.99
CA GLU A 132 -9.22 4.98 1.22
C GLU A 132 -9.63 5.86 0.03
N THR A 133 -10.61 5.41 -0.75
CA THR A 133 -11.13 6.17 -1.90
C THR A 133 -11.74 7.51 -1.45
N GLY A 134 -12.46 7.50 -0.33
CA GLY A 134 -13.02 8.70 0.28
C GLY A 134 -11.93 9.69 0.72
N ASN A 135 -10.89 9.21 1.39
CA ASN A 135 -9.76 10.04 1.83
C ASN A 135 -8.99 10.66 0.65
N GLU A 136 -8.77 9.90 -0.43
CA GLU A 136 -8.14 10.43 -1.64
C GLU A 136 -9.01 11.49 -2.33
N LEU A 137 -10.32 11.30 -2.37
CA LEU A 137 -11.24 12.30 -2.92
C LEU A 137 -11.22 13.57 -2.06
N LEU A 138 -11.26 13.44 -0.74
CA LEU A 138 -11.17 14.56 0.19
C LEU A 138 -9.85 15.30 0.05
N GLY A 139 -8.73 14.59 -0.07
CA GLY A 139 -7.41 15.21 -0.30
C GLY A 139 -7.33 15.99 -1.61
N ARG A 140 -7.89 15.45 -2.70
CA ARG A 140 -8.00 16.17 -3.98
C ARG A 140 -8.90 17.38 -3.89
N ALA A 141 -10.03 17.26 -3.20
CA ALA A 141 -10.97 18.37 -2.99
C ALA A 141 -10.31 19.49 -2.18
N ALA A 142 -9.62 19.15 -1.08
CA ALA A 142 -8.88 20.12 -0.27
C ALA A 142 -7.82 20.86 -1.11
N THR A 143 -7.00 20.12 -1.87
CA THR A 143 -5.99 20.72 -2.76
C THR A 143 -6.62 21.66 -3.80
N ALA A 144 -7.78 21.28 -4.37
CA ALA A 144 -8.48 22.12 -5.34
C ALA A 144 -9.07 23.38 -4.70
N VAL A 145 -9.60 23.28 -3.48
CA VAL A 145 -10.10 24.42 -2.70
C VAL A 145 -8.96 25.37 -2.35
N ASP A 146 -7.82 24.84 -1.86
CA ASP A 146 -6.63 25.65 -1.54
C ASP A 146 -6.12 26.41 -2.77
N ALA A 147 -6.10 25.76 -3.94
CA ALA A 147 -5.73 26.42 -5.19
C ALA A 147 -6.72 27.53 -5.57
N ALA A 148 -8.02 27.29 -5.43
CA ALA A 148 -9.05 28.29 -5.70
C ALA A 148 -8.94 29.49 -4.75
N GLU A 149 -8.66 29.26 -3.47
CA GLU A 149 -8.42 30.32 -2.48
C GLU A 149 -7.22 31.20 -2.88
N GLN A 150 -6.11 30.58 -3.30
CA GLN A 150 -4.93 31.31 -3.79
C GLN A 150 -5.24 32.19 -5.01
N TYR A 151 -6.02 31.68 -5.96
CA TYR A 151 -6.44 32.48 -7.12
C TYR A 151 -7.31 33.67 -6.72
N LEU A 152 -8.26 33.47 -5.79
CA LEU A 152 -9.13 34.54 -5.31
C LEU A 152 -8.36 35.62 -4.53
N ALA A 153 -7.40 35.22 -3.70
CA ALA A 153 -6.51 36.16 -3.01
C ALA A 153 -5.69 37.00 -4.01
N GLY A 154 -5.19 36.38 -5.08
CA GLY A 154 -4.52 37.09 -6.17
C GLY A 154 -5.41 38.13 -6.86
N TYR A 155 -6.68 37.79 -7.12
CA TYR A 155 -7.64 38.75 -7.66
C TYR A 155 -7.90 39.92 -6.71
N GLN A 156 -8.04 39.66 -5.41
CA GLN A 156 -8.24 40.70 -4.42
C GLN A 156 -7.05 41.68 -4.37
N GLN A 157 -5.82 41.17 -4.39
CA GLN A 157 -4.62 42.00 -4.45
C GLN A 157 -4.58 42.88 -5.71
N ALA A 158 -4.96 42.35 -6.87
CA ALA A 158 -5.02 43.12 -8.11
C ALA A 158 -6.08 44.24 -8.04
N VAL A 159 -7.24 43.99 -7.41
CA VAL A 159 -8.27 45.01 -7.17
C VAL A 159 -7.77 46.11 -6.26
N ASP A 160 -7.03 45.78 -5.19
CA ASP A 160 -6.46 46.75 -4.27
C ASP A 160 -5.41 47.65 -4.97
N GLN A 161 -4.57 47.07 -5.83
CA GLN A 161 -3.62 47.82 -6.65
C GLN A 161 -4.31 48.76 -7.64
N LEU A 162 -5.33 48.28 -8.36
CA LEU A 162 -6.10 49.12 -9.29
C LEU A 162 -6.83 50.25 -8.58
N THR A 163 -7.34 50.00 -7.36
CA THR A 163 -7.97 51.02 -6.53
C THR A 163 -6.97 52.11 -6.12
N THR A 164 -5.75 51.70 -5.79
CA THR A 164 -4.65 52.63 -5.47
C THR A 164 -4.29 53.48 -6.69
N VAL A 165 -4.09 52.85 -7.86
CA VAL A 165 -3.79 53.55 -9.12
C VAL A 165 -4.91 54.54 -9.47
N LYS A 166 -6.17 54.15 -9.31
CA LYS A 166 -7.32 55.05 -9.53
C LYS A 166 -7.26 56.26 -8.60
N ALA A 167 -6.97 56.07 -7.32
CA ALA A 167 -6.88 57.16 -6.36
C ALA A 167 -5.76 58.16 -6.68
N GLU A 168 -4.60 57.66 -7.14
CA GLU A 168 -3.49 58.49 -7.61
C GLU A 168 -3.88 59.29 -8.86
N LEU A 169 -4.51 58.64 -9.86
CA LEU A 169 -4.99 59.32 -11.05
C LEU A 169 -6.04 60.40 -10.73
N ASP A 170 -6.95 60.12 -9.79
CA ASP A 170 -7.92 61.11 -9.31
C ASP A 170 -7.27 62.29 -8.58
N HIS A 171 -6.11 62.09 -7.93
CA HIS A 171 -5.34 63.16 -7.32
C HIS A 171 -4.65 64.03 -8.39
N VAL A 172 -3.99 63.39 -9.36
CA VAL A 172 -3.36 64.09 -10.49
C VAL A 172 -4.37 64.89 -11.31
N ARG A 173 -5.55 64.31 -11.59
CA ARG A 173 -6.64 65.04 -12.28
C ARG A 173 -7.02 66.30 -11.52
N ARG A 174 -7.26 66.21 -10.21
CA ARG A 174 -7.63 67.36 -9.36
C ARG A 174 -6.56 68.44 -9.33
N PHE A 175 -5.28 68.05 -9.32
CA PHE A 175 -4.17 69.00 -9.41
C PHE A 175 -4.22 69.80 -10.72
N PHE A 176 -4.36 69.12 -11.86
CA PHE A 176 -4.42 69.80 -13.15
C PHE A 176 -5.70 70.63 -13.35
N GLU A 177 -6.85 70.17 -12.83
CA GLU A 177 -8.08 70.96 -12.80
C GLU A 177 -7.85 72.27 -12.04
N HIS A 178 -7.23 72.22 -10.85
CA HIS A 178 -6.94 73.40 -10.04
C HIS A 178 -5.97 74.38 -10.72
N GLU A 179 -4.86 73.88 -11.29
CA GLU A 179 -3.90 74.70 -12.04
C GLU A 179 -4.57 75.38 -13.25
N SER A 180 -5.49 74.69 -13.93
CA SER A 180 -6.19 75.24 -15.10
C SER A 180 -7.23 76.32 -14.77
N GLU A 181 -7.70 76.40 -13.52
CA GLU A 181 -8.66 77.40 -13.06
C GLU A 181 -7.99 78.69 -12.55
N LEU A 182 -6.73 78.63 -12.14
CA LEU A 182 -5.95 79.78 -11.63
C LEU A 182 -5.46 80.74 -12.74
N ASP A 183 -5.48 80.30 -14.00
CA ASP A 183 -5.07 81.08 -15.18
C ASP A 183 -6.25 81.82 -15.87
N ARG A 184 -7.42 81.95 -15.22
CA ARG A 184 -8.57 82.77 -15.67
C ARG A 184 -8.85 83.95 -14.74
#